data_AF-A0A0J7ITE5-F1
#
_entry.id   AF-A0A0J7ITE5-F1
#
_cell.length_a   1.000
_cell.length_b   1.000
_cell.length_c   1.000
_cell.angle_alpha   90.00
_cell.angle_beta   90.00
_cell.angle_gamma   90.00
#
_symmetry.space_group_name_H-M   'P 1'
#
loop_
_entity.id
_entity.type
_entity.pdbx_description
1 polymer ?
#
loop_
_entity_poly.entity_id
_entity_poly.type
_entity_poly.pdbx_seq_one_letter_code
_entity_poly.pdbx_strand_id
1 'polypeptide(L)'
;MQGHITLSKKEKHYQFVYLVLMLLAALLFLGIIFLKGFESPFSSSDMIAIQTLEQKSKFDQQQKIVQPLLDSTFTQISKLTDEVPQPFEENNIRYGINDIANSFENASIADLRKEAYPQVAQFYKMYFDDKKLVSKKSENIKIFEKQFQDCSIGFKEKKDQLIQRENALKSRN
;
A
#
# COMPACT_ATOMS: atom_id res chain seq x y z
N MET A 1 -1.63 79.14 43.69
CA MET A 1 -2.73 80.01 43.21
C MET A 1 -3.52 79.24 42.17
N GLN A 2 -4.69 78.72 42.55
CA GLN A 2 -5.60 78.02 41.64
C GLN A 2 -6.39 79.06 40.86
N GLY A 3 -5.88 79.43 39.68
CA GLY A 3 -6.62 80.25 38.75
C GLY A 3 -7.77 79.44 38.18
N HIS A 4 -9.00 79.68 38.68
CA HIS A 4 -10.21 79.22 38.02
C HIS A 4 -10.29 79.89 36.64
N ILE A 5 -9.75 79.25 35.62
CA ILE A 5 -9.99 79.64 34.23
C ILE A 5 -11.45 79.27 33.94
N THR A 6 -12.34 80.25 34.06
CA THR A 6 -13.72 80.14 33.56
C THR A 6 -13.69 80.21 32.03
N LEU A 7 -13.24 79.12 31.38
CA LEU A 7 -13.33 78.99 29.93
C LEU A 7 -14.79 79.06 29.48
N SER A 8 -15.02 79.85 28.44
CA SER A 8 -16.33 79.99 27.82
C SER A 8 -16.83 78.64 27.29
N LYS A 9 -18.15 78.39 27.28
CA LYS A 9 -18.75 77.12 26.82
C LYS A 9 -18.21 76.68 25.45
N LYS A 10 -17.89 77.64 24.57
CA LYS A 10 -17.32 77.37 23.24
C LYS A 10 -15.89 76.81 23.32
N GLU A 11 -15.02 77.37 24.16
CA GLU A 11 -13.62 76.93 24.29
C GLU A 11 -13.51 75.54 24.94
N LYS A 12 -14.38 75.24 25.92
CA LYS A 12 -14.50 73.89 26.48
C LYS A 12 -14.91 72.85 25.44
N HIS A 13 -15.76 73.23 24.49
CA HIS A 13 -16.18 72.34 23.40
C HIS A 13 -15.02 72.05 22.44
N TYR A 14 -14.24 73.07 22.06
CA TYR A 14 -13.05 72.87 21.23
C TYR A 14 -11.99 72.01 21.93
N GLN A 15 -11.76 72.24 23.23
CA GLN A 15 -10.83 71.42 24.02
C GLN A 15 -11.29 69.97 24.13
N PHE A 16 -12.59 69.74 24.31
CA PHE A 16 -13.17 68.40 24.33
C PHE A 16 -13.01 67.67 22.99
N VAL A 17 -13.34 68.35 21.88
CA VAL A 17 -13.18 67.77 20.53
C VAL A 17 -11.71 67.46 20.24
N TYR A 18 -10.78 68.33 20.64
CA TYR A 18 -9.35 68.10 20.49
C TYR A 18 -8.87 66.85 21.26
N LEU A 19 -9.32 66.68 22.52
CA LEU A 19 -8.99 65.50 23.33
C LEU A 19 -9.57 64.20 22.74
N VAL A 20 -10.80 64.26 22.20
CA VAL A 20 -11.41 63.11 21.51
C VAL A 20 -10.63 62.73 20.25
N LEU A 21 -10.20 63.71 19.45
CA LEU A 21 -9.39 63.45 18.26
C LEU A 21 -8.02 62.85 18.62
N MET A 22 -7.37 63.35 19.67
CA MET A 22 -6.11 62.79 20.16
C MET A 22 -6.26 61.35 20.67
N LEU A 23 -7.38 61.05 21.35
CA LEU A 23 -7.68 59.69 21.80
C LEU A 23 -7.88 58.74 20.61
N LEU A 24 -8.64 59.16 19.59
CA LEU A 24 -8.85 58.36 18.39
C LEU A 24 -7.54 58.12 17.64
N ALA A 25 -6.70 59.15 17.51
CA ALA A 25 -5.38 59.01 16.90
C ALA A 25 -4.50 58.02 17.69
N ALA A 26 -4.47 58.12 19.03
CA ALA A 26 -3.71 57.19 19.87
C ALA A 26 -4.20 55.74 19.73
N LEU A 27 -5.51 55.50 19.69
CA LEU A 27 -6.09 54.18 19.48
C LEU A 27 -5.76 53.62 18.10
N LEU A 28 -5.76 54.45 17.05
CA LEU A 28 -5.35 54.03 15.71
C LEU A 28 -3.87 53.66 15.64
N PHE A 29 -2.98 54.46 16.24
CA PHE A 29 -1.56 54.15 16.30
C PHE A 29 -1.29 52.87 17.08
N LEU A 30 -1.94 52.69 18.24
CA LEU A 30 -1.85 51.45 19.01
C LEU A 30 -2.36 50.26 18.20
N GLY A 31 -3.51 50.39 17.52
CA GLY A 31 -4.04 49.34 16.65
C GLY A 31 -3.07 48.93 15.56
N ILE A 32 -2.45 49.89 14.86
CA ILE A 32 -1.46 49.62 13.81
C ILE A 32 -0.20 48.93 14.39
N ILE A 33 0.30 49.38 15.54
CA ILE A 33 1.49 48.80 16.18
C ILE A 33 1.22 47.36 16.62
N PHE A 34 0.07 47.09 17.24
CA PHE A 34 -0.30 45.74 17.67
C PHE A 34 -0.56 44.80 16.50
N LEU A 35 -1.21 45.26 15.42
CA LEU A 35 -1.48 44.45 14.24
C LEU A 35 -0.21 44.12 13.43
N LYS A 36 0.79 45.02 13.43
CA LYS A 36 2.05 44.80 12.71
C LYS A 36 2.91 43.68 13.31
N GLY A 37 2.72 43.35 14.59
CA GLY A 37 3.42 42.26 15.29
C GLY A 37 2.60 40.97 15.43
N PHE A 38 1.37 40.93 14.92
CA PHE A 38 0.53 39.75 15.00
C PHE A 38 0.79 38.84 13.80
N GLU A 39 1.66 37.84 13.97
CA GLU A 39 1.77 36.76 12.99
C GLU A 39 0.44 36.00 12.95
N SER A 40 -0.10 35.83 11.75
CA SER A 40 -1.39 35.14 11.53
C SER A 40 -1.39 33.77 12.21
N PRO A 41 -2.42 33.43 13.02
CA PRO A 41 -2.55 32.12 13.62
C PRO A 41 -2.70 31.01 12.57
N PHE A 42 -3.11 31.37 11.34
CA PHE A 42 -2.94 30.54 10.15
C PHE A 42 -1.50 30.68 9.64
N SER A 43 -0.55 30.18 10.43
CA SER A 43 0.83 30.12 10.01
C SER A 43 1.02 29.01 8.96
N SER A 44 2.11 29.06 8.20
CA SER A 44 2.42 28.07 7.16
C SER A 44 2.42 26.61 7.66
N SER A 45 2.62 26.38 8.96
CA SER A 45 2.55 25.05 9.57
C SER A 45 1.16 24.41 9.47
N ASP A 46 0.10 25.20 9.64
CA ASP A 46 -1.27 24.70 9.65
C ASP A 46 -1.71 24.33 8.23
N MET A 47 -1.27 25.10 7.24
CA MET A 47 -1.47 24.77 5.83
C MET A 47 -0.78 23.46 5.45
N ILE A 48 0.47 23.24 5.91
CA ILE A 48 1.21 21.98 5.68
C ILE A 48 0.52 20.81 6.40
N ALA A 49 0.02 21.03 7.61
CA ALA A 49 -0.74 20.01 8.36
C ALA A 49 -2.02 19.61 7.61
N ILE A 50 -2.76 20.58 7.05
CA ILE A 50 -3.96 20.30 6.25
C ILE A 50 -3.61 19.52 4.99
N GLN A 51 -2.57 19.93 4.26
CA GLN A 51 -2.12 19.22 3.05
C GLN A 51 -1.67 17.79 3.34
N THR A 52 -0.94 17.56 4.43
CA THR A 52 -0.52 16.20 4.82
C THR A 52 -1.69 15.33 5.26
N LEU A 53 -2.68 15.90 5.96
CA LEU A 53 -3.92 15.19 6.28
C LEU A 53 -4.72 14.82 5.02
N GLU A 54 -4.78 15.71 4.03
CA GLU A 54 -5.43 15.43 2.75
C GLU A 54 -4.73 14.27 2.01
N GLN A 55 -3.39 14.28 1.97
CA GLN A 55 -2.60 13.18 1.37
C GLN A 55 -2.82 11.86 2.09
N LYS A 56 -2.86 11.85 3.42
CA LYS A 56 -3.17 10.65 4.21
C LYS A 56 -4.58 10.13 3.92
N SER A 57 -5.57 11.01 3.83
CA SER A 57 -6.94 10.65 3.50
C SER A 57 -7.04 10.01 2.11
N LYS A 58 -6.38 10.59 1.10
CA LYS A 58 -6.30 10.03 -0.26
C LYS A 58 -5.63 8.65 -0.27
N PHE A 59 -4.55 8.49 0.49
CA PHE A 59 -3.90 7.18 0.66
C PHE A 59 -4.84 6.16 1.30
N ASP A 60 -5.50 6.51 2.41
CA ASP A 60 -6.38 5.59 3.13
C ASP A 60 -7.60 5.17 2.28
N GLN A 61 -8.11 6.08 1.44
CA GLN A 61 -9.17 5.76 0.47
C GLN A 61 -8.68 4.74 -0.57
N GLN A 62 -7.51 4.98 -1.16
CA GLN A 62 -6.94 4.06 -2.14
C GLN A 62 -6.59 2.71 -1.50
N GLN A 63 -6.01 2.71 -0.29
CA GLN A 63 -5.71 1.50 0.46
C GLN A 63 -6.96 0.64 0.67
N LYS A 64 -8.11 1.22 1.01
CA LYS A 64 -9.37 0.48 1.17
C LYS A 64 -9.82 -0.21 -0.12
N ILE A 65 -9.53 0.36 -1.27
CA ILE A 65 -9.85 -0.22 -2.59
C ILE A 65 -8.89 -1.38 -2.91
N VAL A 66 -7.62 -1.23 -2.53
CA VAL A 66 -6.56 -2.22 -2.84
C VAL A 66 -6.52 -3.38 -1.84
N GLN A 67 -7.01 -3.18 -0.61
CA GLN A 67 -6.97 -4.20 0.44
C GLN A 67 -7.64 -5.53 0.02
N PRO A 68 -8.85 -5.55 -0.56
CA PRO A 68 -9.47 -6.80 -1.03
C PRO A 68 -8.66 -7.50 -2.12
N LEU A 69 -7.97 -6.74 -2.98
CA LEU A 69 -7.10 -7.28 -4.02
C LEU A 69 -5.88 -7.98 -3.41
N LEU A 70 -5.26 -7.37 -2.39
CA LEU A 70 -4.17 -7.99 -1.64
C LEU A 70 -4.59 -9.32 -1.00
N ASP A 71 -5.71 -9.31 -0.28
CA ASP A 71 -6.19 -10.46 0.48
C ASP A 71 -6.64 -11.60 -0.45
N SER A 72 -7.35 -11.26 -1.53
CA SER A 72 -7.81 -12.23 -2.52
C SER A 72 -6.65 -12.85 -3.30
N THR A 73 -5.69 -12.05 -3.76
CA THR A 73 -4.50 -12.55 -4.48
C THR A 73 -3.66 -13.46 -3.59
N PHE A 74 -3.43 -13.07 -2.33
CA PHE A 74 -2.74 -13.93 -1.36
C PHE A 74 -3.48 -15.26 -1.15
N THR A 75 -4.80 -15.19 -0.95
CA THR A 75 -5.63 -16.38 -0.76
C THR A 75 -5.55 -17.31 -1.97
N GLN A 76 -5.61 -16.77 -3.19
CA GLN A 76 -5.46 -17.55 -4.42
C GLN A 76 -4.09 -18.27 -4.47
N ILE A 77 -2.99 -17.55 -4.19
CA ILE A 77 -1.65 -18.16 -4.16
C ILE A 77 -1.55 -19.23 -3.06
N SER A 78 -2.10 -18.96 -1.88
CA SER A 78 -2.04 -19.90 -0.75
C SER A 78 -2.81 -21.20 -0.97
N LYS A 79 -3.89 -21.14 -1.77
CA LYS A 79 -4.73 -22.30 -2.11
C LYS A 79 -4.10 -23.20 -3.17
N LEU A 80 -3.01 -22.78 -3.81
CA LEU A 80 -2.26 -23.62 -4.73
C LEU A 80 -1.74 -24.86 -3.99
N THR A 81 -2.20 -26.01 -4.47
CA THR A 81 -1.83 -27.34 -4.01
C THR A 81 -0.58 -27.84 -4.75
N ASP A 82 -0.15 -29.05 -4.42
CA ASP A 82 0.96 -29.72 -5.11
C ASP A 82 0.60 -30.22 -6.52
N GLU A 83 -0.61 -29.93 -6.99
CA GLU A 83 -1.05 -30.22 -8.35
C GLU A 83 -0.75 -29.04 -9.27
N VAL A 84 -0.61 -29.32 -10.57
CA VAL A 84 -0.35 -28.25 -11.56
C VAL A 84 -1.58 -27.35 -11.64
N PRO A 85 -1.46 -26.05 -11.33
CA PRO A 85 -2.59 -25.14 -11.40
C PRO A 85 -3.09 -25.00 -12.83
N GLN A 86 -4.39 -24.75 -12.97
CA GLN A 86 -4.99 -24.52 -14.27
C GLN A 86 -4.48 -23.19 -14.85
N PRO A 87 -4.29 -23.08 -16.18
CA PRO A 87 -3.82 -21.85 -16.81
C PRO A 87 -4.66 -20.60 -16.48
N PHE A 88 -5.97 -20.79 -16.26
CA PHE A 88 -6.86 -19.71 -15.83
C PHE A 88 -6.52 -19.19 -14.44
N GLU A 89 -6.24 -20.08 -13.48
CA GLU A 89 -5.85 -19.71 -12.11
C GLU A 89 -4.49 -19.00 -12.10
N GLU A 90 -3.53 -19.49 -12.88
CA GLU A 90 -2.23 -18.84 -13.02
C GLU A 90 -2.38 -17.41 -13.58
N ASN A 91 -3.21 -17.23 -14.61
CA ASN A 91 -3.43 -15.92 -15.20
C ASN A 91 -4.11 -14.96 -14.22
N ASN A 92 -5.12 -15.42 -13.48
CA ASN A 92 -5.79 -14.59 -12.47
C ASN A 92 -4.83 -14.11 -11.39
N ILE A 93 -3.97 -15.00 -10.88
CA ILE A 93 -2.93 -14.63 -9.90
C ILE A 93 -1.97 -13.61 -10.50
N ARG A 94 -1.51 -13.81 -11.74
CA ARG A 94 -0.60 -12.87 -12.42
C ARG A 94 -1.24 -11.50 -12.61
N TYR A 95 -2.53 -11.43 -12.98
CA TYR A 95 -3.25 -10.17 -13.06
C TYR A 95 -3.36 -9.51 -11.68
N GLY A 96 -3.75 -10.26 -10.64
CA GLY A 96 -3.82 -9.72 -9.28
C GLY A 96 -2.49 -9.14 -8.79
N ILE A 97 -1.36 -9.83 -9.05
CA ILE A 97 -0.02 -9.34 -8.72
C ILE A 97 0.30 -8.03 -9.46
N ASN A 98 0.00 -7.95 -10.77
CA ASN A 98 0.25 -6.75 -11.56
C ASN A 98 -0.64 -5.58 -11.11
N ASP A 99 -1.90 -5.84 -10.80
CA ASP A 99 -2.84 -4.84 -10.31
C ASP A 99 -2.38 -4.29 -8.94
N ILE A 100 -1.82 -5.14 -8.07
CA ILE A 100 -1.20 -4.69 -6.81
C ILE A 100 0.02 -3.80 -7.09
N ALA A 101 0.90 -4.20 -8.02
CA ALA A 101 2.10 -3.43 -8.35
C ALA A 101 1.77 -2.02 -8.86
N ASN A 102 0.70 -1.90 -9.65
CA ASN A 102 0.30 -0.66 -10.31
C ASN A 102 -0.80 0.10 -9.54
N SER A 103 -1.19 -0.39 -8.35
CA SER A 103 -2.34 0.10 -7.59
C SER A 103 -2.27 1.59 -7.20
N PHE A 104 -1.08 2.19 -7.20
CA PHE A 104 -0.85 3.61 -6.91
C PHE A 104 -0.24 4.40 -8.08
N GLU A 105 -0.05 3.79 -9.26
CA GLU A 105 0.63 4.42 -10.40
C GLU A 105 -0.14 5.63 -10.95
N ASN A 106 -1.46 5.51 -11.05
CA ASN A 106 -2.34 6.57 -11.52
C ASN A 106 -2.86 7.49 -10.39
N ALA A 107 -2.54 7.17 -9.14
CA ALA A 107 -2.99 7.96 -8.00
C ALA A 107 -1.99 9.07 -7.71
N SER A 108 -2.43 10.33 -7.77
CA SER A 108 -1.63 11.50 -7.39
C SER A 108 -1.51 11.60 -5.85
N ILE A 109 -0.81 10.63 -5.26
CA ILE A 109 -0.58 10.48 -3.81
C ILE A 109 0.91 10.60 -3.55
N ALA A 110 1.31 11.52 -2.69
CA ALA A 110 2.70 11.76 -2.30
C ALA A 110 3.15 10.94 -1.07
N ASP A 111 2.24 10.16 -0.48
CA ASP A 111 2.53 9.34 0.70
C ASP A 111 3.54 8.22 0.36
N LEU A 112 4.63 8.14 1.14
CA LEU A 112 5.71 7.16 0.94
C LEU A 112 5.24 5.71 1.08
N ARG A 113 4.17 5.45 1.85
CA ARG A 113 3.62 4.10 2.06
C ARG A 113 3.19 3.41 0.77
N LYS A 114 2.91 4.19 -0.30
CA LYS A 114 2.59 3.64 -1.63
C LYS A 114 3.73 2.80 -2.22
N GLU A 115 4.98 3.06 -1.84
CA GLU A 115 6.16 2.36 -2.34
C GLU A 115 6.25 0.91 -1.83
N ALA A 116 5.48 0.55 -0.79
CA ALA A 116 5.39 -0.82 -0.31
C ALA A 116 4.65 -1.74 -1.29
N TYR A 117 3.69 -1.24 -2.07
CA TYR A 117 2.82 -2.08 -2.92
C TYR A 117 3.58 -2.80 -4.05
N PRO A 118 4.51 -2.16 -4.77
CA PRO A 118 5.41 -2.87 -5.70
C PRO A 118 6.24 -3.96 -5.02
N GLN A 119 6.68 -3.75 -3.78
CA GLN A 119 7.45 -4.75 -3.01
C GLN A 119 6.56 -5.93 -2.61
N VAL A 120 5.32 -5.68 -2.21
CA VAL A 120 4.33 -6.73 -1.91
C VAL A 120 4.02 -7.54 -3.17
N ALA A 121 3.86 -6.90 -4.32
CA ALA A 121 3.69 -7.60 -5.59
C ALA A 121 4.89 -8.49 -5.94
N GLN A 122 6.12 -8.00 -5.71
CA GLN A 122 7.34 -8.80 -5.91
C GLN A 122 7.38 -10.01 -4.97
N PHE A 123 7.00 -9.83 -3.71
CA PHE A 123 6.88 -10.94 -2.75
C PHE A 123 5.83 -11.97 -3.21
N TYR A 124 4.65 -11.53 -3.63
CA TYR A 124 3.61 -12.43 -4.13
C TYR A 124 4.05 -13.19 -5.39
N LYS A 125 4.77 -12.52 -6.29
CA LYS A 125 5.37 -13.18 -7.46
C LYS A 125 6.35 -14.28 -7.05
N MET A 126 7.25 -14.00 -6.11
CA MET A 126 8.20 -15.00 -5.60
C MET A 126 7.48 -16.18 -4.96
N TYR A 127 6.48 -15.89 -4.11
CA TYR A 127 5.69 -16.94 -3.45
C TYR A 127 4.92 -17.81 -4.44
N PHE A 128 4.34 -17.20 -5.48
CA PHE A 128 3.68 -17.92 -6.57
C PHE A 128 4.65 -18.80 -7.37
N ASP A 129 5.82 -18.26 -7.74
CA ASP A 129 6.85 -18.99 -8.48
C ASP A 129 7.36 -20.21 -7.68
N ASP A 130 7.54 -20.06 -6.36
CA ASP A 130 7.93 -21.15 -5.46
C ASP A 130 6.86 -22.24 -5.38
N LYS A 131 5.59 -21.86 -5.23
CA LYS A 131 4.45 -22.81 -5.24
C LYS A 131 4.42 -23.60 -6.54
N LYS A 132 4.56 -22.92 -7.68
CA LYS A 132 4.60 -23.56 -9.00
C LYS A 132 5.77 -24.53 -9.16
N LEU A 133 6.93 -24.20 -8.61
CA LEU A 133 8.09 -25.09 -8.59
C LEU A 133 7.82 -26.36 -7.77
N VAL A 134 7.19 -26.22 -6.61
CA VAL A 134 6.79 -27.36 -5.75
C VAL A 134 5.81 -28.27 -6.48
N SER A 135 4.74 -27.72 -7.09
CA SER A 135 3.76 -28.53 -7.82
C SER A 135 4.41 -29.33 -8.96
N LYS A 136 5.26 -28.68 -9.77
CA LYS A 136 6.00 -29.37 -10.85
C LYS A 136 6.91 -30.48 -10.34
N LYS A 137 7.62 -30.24 -9.24
CA LYS A 137 8.49 -31.26 -8.64
C LYS A 137 7.67 -32.43 -8.10
N SER A 138 6.55 -32.16 -7.44
CA SER A 138 5.63 -33.18 -6.91
C SER A 138 5.05 -34.05 -8.04
N GLU A 139 4.60 -33.42 -9.13
CA GLU A 139 4.13 -34.14 -10.31
C GLU A 139 5.23 -35.03 -10.93
N ASN A 140 6.44 -34.49 -11.09
CA ASN A 140 7.57 -35.26 -11.61
C ASN A 140 7.90 -36.48 -10.72
N ILE A 141 7.86 -36.31 -9.39
CA ILE A 141 8.08 -37.42 -8.45
C ILE A 141 7.03 -38.52 -8.67
N LYS A 142 5.74 -38.16 -8.78
CA LYS A 142 4.66 -39.13 -9.04
C LYS A 142 4.87 -39.87 -10.36
N ILE A 143 5.29 -39.17 -11.42
CA ILE A 143 5.60 -39.76 -12.72
C ILE A 143 6.78 -40.73 -12.61
N PHE A 144 7.86 -40.33 -11.94
CA PHE A 144 9.05 -41.17 -11.78
C PHE A 144 8.79 -42.40 -10.91
N GLU A 145 8.01 -42.27 -9.83
CA GLU A 145 7.58 -43.44 -9.03
C GLU A 145 6.81 -44.44 -9.87
N LYS A 146 5.87 -43.96 -10.69
CA LYS A 146 5.09 -44.83 -11.58
C LYS A 146 5.99 -45.52 -12.62
N GLN A 147 6.88 -44.78 -13.28
CA GLN A 147 7.83 -45.34 -14.24
C GLN A 147 8.76 -46.36 -13.60
N PHE A 148 9.21 -46.11 -12.37
CA PHE A 148 10.03 -47.04 -11.62
C PHE A 148 9.27 -48.33 -11.28
N GLN A 149 8.02 -48.22 -10.82
CA GLN A 149 7.16 -49.38 -10.55
C GLN A 149 6.92 -50.20 -11.82
N ASP A 150 6.55 -49.55 -12.93
CA ASP A 150 6.31 -50.20 -14.22
C ASP A 150 7.58 -50.91 -14.73
N CYS A 151 8.74 -50.27 -14.60
CA CYS A 151 10.03 -50.87 -14.96
C CYS A 151 10.39 -52.06 -14.07
N SER A 152 10.17 -51.96 -12.75
CA SER A 152 10.45 -53.04 -11.81
C SER A 152 9.56 -54.27 -12.05
N ILE A 153 8.28 -54.06 -12.36
CA ILE A 153 7.34 -55.13 -12.72
C ILE A 153 7.80 -55.78 -14.04
N GLY A 154 8.04 -54.99 -15.08
CA GLY A 154 8.50 -55.49 -16.37
C GLY A 154 9.82 -56.26 -16.29
N PHE A 155 10.75 -55.80 -15.44
CA PHE A 155 12.01 -56.51 -15.17
C PHE A 155 11.75 -57.88 -14.54
N LYS A 156 10.88 -57.95 -13.52
CA LYS A 156 10.52 -59.20 -12.85
C LYS A 156 9.85 -60.18 -13.81
N GLU A 157 8.88 -59.72 -14.60
CA GLU A 157 8.20 -60.54 -15.62
C GLU A 157 9.19 -61.08 -16.67
N LYS A 158 10.11 -60.24 -17.16
CA LYS A 158 11.13 -60.68 -18.12
C LYS A 158 12.09 -61.69 -17.54
N LYS A 159 12.51 -61.51 -16.28
CA LYS A 159 13.33 -62.48 -15.56
C LYS A 159 12.62 -63.83 -15.43
N ASP A 160 11.35 -63.81 -15.03
CA ASP A 160 10.55 -65.04 -14.87
C ASP A 160 10.33 -65.74 -16.22
N GLN A 161 10.05 -64.99 -17.30
CA GLN A 161 9.96 -65.52 -18.67
C GLN A 161 11.25 -66.19 -19.13
N LEU A 162 12.42 -65.59 -18.85
CA LEU A 162 13.72 -66.17 -19.21
C LEU A 162 13.99 -67.47 -18.46
N ILE A 163 13.73 -67.51 -17.16
CA ILE A 163 13.89 -68.72 -16.34
C ILE A 163 12.97 -69.84 -16.84
N GLN A 164 11.70 -69.54 -17.13
CA GLN A 164 10.77 -70.52 -17.69
C GLN A 164 11.25 -71.07 -19.04
N ARG A 165 11.74 -70.19 -19.92
CA ARG A 165 12.27 -70.59 -21.23
C ARG A 165 13.52 -71.46 -21.09
N GLU A 166 14.43 -71.13 -20.18
CA GLU A 166 15.63 -71.92 -19.93
C GLU A 166 15.29 -73.31 -19.39
N ASN A 167 14.35 -73.40 -18.45
CA ASN A 167 13.86 -74.67 -17.91
C ASN A 167 13.21 -75.54 -18.99
N ALA A 168 12.40 -74.93 -19.87
CA ALA A 168 11.77 -75.63 -21.00
C ALA A 168 12.77 -76.12 -22.05
N LEU A 169 13.90 -75.43 -22.24
CA LEU A 169 15.00 -75.90 -23.09
C LEU A 169 15.74 -77.07 -22.45
N LYS A 170 16.02 -76.99 -21.14
CA LYS A 170 16.68 -78.07 -20.39
C LYS A 170 15.84 -79.35 -20.35
N SER A 171 14.51 -79.26 -20.30
CA SER A 171 13.64 -80.43 -20.30
C SER A 171 13.50 -81.14 -21.66
N ARG A 172 14.03 -80.56 -22.74
CA ARG A 172 13.99 -81.12 -24.10
C ARG A 172 15.28 -81.86 -24.50
N ASN A 173 16.34 -81.71 -23.71
CA ASN A 173 17.59 -82.46 -23.82
C ASN A 173 17.64 -83.56 -22.76
#